data_AF-A0AAW9QFC2-F1
#
_entry.id   AF-A0AAW9QFC2-F1
#
_cell.length_a   1.000
_cell.length_b   1.000
_cell.length_c   1.000
_cell.angle_alpha   90.00
_cell.angle_beta   90.00
_cell.angle_gamma   90.00
#
_symmetry.space_group_name_H-M   'P 1'
#
loop_
_entity.id
_entity.type
_entity.pdbx_description
1 polymer ?
#
loop_
_entity_poly.entity_id
_entity_poly.type
_entity_poly.pdbx_seq_one_letter_code
_entity_poly.pdbx_strand_id
1 'polypeptide(L)'
;MSYLTEIEDIRAAIDRFSHSRVLWLDTEIADHDTKNPRISLIQILEDSTDLVGDRVTILDVLDRADLIKEFIAKIMVVPGIEKVFHNASYDCKFLGGKTKVKNITCTLELARKIPYYIAPLPDYKLKTVAEQLCHFPSIDKSEQGGDWGRRPLTEKQLNYARKDPVYTAAIHHRLLQLSHLIHPDPARENIPALTGRYWEIYHQWKILDTEIEHLKERMKQAMLEQDIEEFNGCFLTVQKRTTKKVKLQELAKVIYLSGNSIDLSITLTNDMLKELGDLSKELSIEEIHQKTPQFKTRSIEEDDE
;
A
#
# COMPACT_ATOMS: atom_id res chain seq x y z
N MET A 1 1.41 4.05 32.10
CA MET A 1 1.75 4.77 30.86
C MET A 1 2.62 5.96 31.26
N SER A 2 3.64 6.30 30.47
CA SER A 2 4.54 7.42 30.76
C SER A 2 4.36 8.52 29.72
N TYR A 3 3.97 9.73 30.13
CA TYR A 3 3.87 10.91 29.27
C TYR A 3 4.99 11.88 29.64
N LEU A 4 5.93 12.08 28.71
CA LEU A 4 7.17 12.82 28.94
C LEU A 4 7.11 14.19 28.25
N THR A 5 7.27 15.25 29.03
CA THR A 5 7.25 16.65 28.56
C THR A 5 8.60 17.35 28.73
N GLU A 6 9.44 16.89 29.65
CA GLU A 6 10.76 17.48 29.90
C GLU A 6 11.78 16.97 28.88
N ILE A 7 12.66 17.86 28.41
CA ILE A 7 13.62 17.57 27.32
C ILE A 7 14.54 16.41 27.73
N GLU A 8 15.03 16.44 28.96
CA GLU A 8 15.98 15.51 29.54
C GLU A 8 15.37 14.11 29.68
N ASP A 9 14.12 14.03 30.13
CA ASP A 9 13.38 12.77 30.23
C ASP A 9 13.12 12.16 28.85
N ILE A 10 12.75 12.98 27.87
CA ILE A 10 12.56 12.53 26.48
C ILE A 10 13.88 12.01 25.90
N ARG A 11 15.00 12.71 26.11
CA ARG A 11 16.32 12.24 25.66
C ARG A 11 16.72 10.92 26.30
N ALA A 12 16.55 10.81 27.61
CA ALA A 12 16.83 9.57 28.33
C ALA A 12 15.95 8.41 27.81
N ALA A 13 14.69 8.68 27.48
CA ALA A 13 13.81 7.69 26.88
C ALA A 13 14.29 7.27 25.47
N ILE A 14 14.69 8.23 24.62
CA ILE A 14 15.25 7.94 23.28
C ILE A 14 16.51 7.07 23.40
N ASP A 15 17.40 7.38 24.35
CA ASP A 15 18.60 6.59 24.61
C ASP A 15 18.28 5.17 25.04
N ARG A 16 17.29 4.99 25.93
CA ARG A 16 16.79 3.68 26.30
C ARG A 16 16.26 2.91 25.07
N PHE A 17 15.39 3.54 24.27
CA PHE A 17 14.78 2.91 23.08
C PHE A 17 15.81 2.50 22.02
N SER A 18 16.97 3.15 21.97
CA SER A 18 18.04 2.80 21.01
C SER A 18 18.62 1.40 21.22
N HIS A 19 18.34 0.77 22.37
CA HIS A 19 18.77 -0.59 22.69
C HIS A 19 17.72 -1.66 22.39
N SER A 20 16.51 -1.25 21.96
CA SER A 20 15.41 -2.16 21.70
C SER A 20 15.52 -2.80 20.32
N ARG A 21 15.13 -4.07 20.21
CA ARG A 21 15.16 -4.81 18.93
C ARG A 21 13.99 -4.45 18.02
N VAL A 22 12.82 -4.24 18.62
CA VAL A 22 11.57 -3.93 17.93
C VAL A 22 10.88 -2.82 18.72
N LEU A 23 10.34 -1.84 18.01
CA LEU A 23 9.51 -0.78 18.58
C LEU A 23 8.22 -0.69 17.78
N TRP A 24 7.09 -0.73 18.49
CA TRP A 24 5.78 -0.41 17.90
C TRP A 24 5.49 1.06 18.15
N LEU A 25 5.21 1.75 17.06
CA LEU A 25 5.23 3.20 17.01
C LEU A 25 3.95 3.73 16.38
N ASP A 26 3.55 4.90 16.84
CA ASP A 26 2.56 5.75 16.18
C ASP A 26 2.95 7.22 16.35
N THR A 27 2.30 8.12 15.61
CA THR A 27 2.49 9.56 15.78
C THR A 27 1.17 10.32 15.74
N GLU A 28 1.12 11.44 16.46
CA GLU A 28 0.00 12.39 16.33
C GLU A 28 0.49 13.70 15.74
N ILE A 29 -0.27 14.23 14.77
CA ILE A 29 0.09 15.38 13.97
C ILE A 29 -0.83 16.56 14.29
N ALA A 30 -0.25 17.66 14.76
CA ALA A 30 -0.93 18.94 14.91
C ALA A 30 -1.07 19.63 13.54
N ASP A 31 -2.14 20.41 13.37
CA ASP A 31 -2.40 21.20 12.17
C ASP A 31 -2.40 20.38 10.87
N HIS A 32 -2.91 19.13 10.93
CA HIS A 32 -2.83 18.16 9.83
C HIS A 32 -3.46 18.63 8.51
N ASP A 33 -4.46 19.51 8.59
CA ASP A 33 -5.15 20.11 7.43
C ASP A 33 -4.44 21.35 6.86
N THR A 34 -3.34 21.78 7.46
CA THR A 34 -2.61 22.98 7.02
C THR A 34 -1.44 22.64 6.08
N LYS A 35 -0.81 23.68 5.52
CA LYS A 35 0.39 23.50 4.68
C LYS A 35 1.62 23.04 5.45
N ASN A 36 1.64 23.24 6.78
CA ASN A 36 2.79 22.99 7.63
C ASN A 36 2.38 22.11 8.84
N PRO A 37 1.98 20.84 8.62
CA PRO A 37 1.68 19.92 9.70
C PRO A 37 2.91 19.70 10.59
N ARG A 38 2.69 19.59 11.90
CA ARG A 38 3.75 19.47 12.91
C ARG A 38 3.57 18.20 13.70
N ILE A 39 4.63 17.43 13.89
CA ILE A 39 4.56 16.27 14.78
C ILE A 39 4.38 16.75 16.21
N SER A 40 3.36 16.24 16.88
CA SER A 40 2.97 16.62 18.22
C SER A 40 3.40 15.59 19.24
N LEU A 41 3.13 14.32 18.96
CA LEU A 41 3.46 13.20 19.83
C LEU A 41 4.13 12.09 19.03
N ILE A 42 5.01 11.35 19.71
CA ILE A 42 5.50 10.05 19.27
C ILE A 42 5.16 9.06 20.37
N GLN A 43 4.43 7.99 20.04
CA GLN A 43 4.08 6.94 20.99
C GLN A 43 4.91 5.70 20.73
N ILE A 44 5.44 5.10 21.79
CA ILE A 44 6.38 3.99 21.71
C ILE A 44 5.99 2.89 22.68
N LEU A 45 5.88 1.67 22.14
CA LEU A 45 5.82 0.44 22.91
C LEU A 45 7.08 -0.40 22.64
N GLU A 46 7.76 -0.82 23.71
CA GLU A 46 8.95 -1.68 23.64
C GLU A 46 8.65 -3.16 23.93
N ASP A 47 7.57 -3.44 24.65
CA ASP A 47 7.19 -4.80 25.07
C ASP A 47 5.75 -5.09 24.66
N SER A 48 5.59 -5.89 23.60
CA SER A 48 4.28 -6.28 23.07
C SER A 48 3.44 -7.14 24.01
N THR A 49 3.96 -7.58 25.16
CA THR A 49 3.14 -8.26 26.18
C THR A 49 2.25 -7.27 26.95
N ASP A 50 2.47 -5.96 26.80
CA ASP A 50 1.54 -4.94 27.31
C ASP A 50 0.32 -4.79 26.40
N LEU A 51 -0.79 -5.38 26.81
CA LEU A 51 -2.06 -5.35 26.07
C LEU A 51 -2.98 -4.18 26.47
N VAL A 52 -2.60 -3.39 27.49
CA VAL A 52 -3.44 -2.31 28.05
C VAL A 52 -2.84 -0.92 27.86
N GLY A 53 -1.55 -0.85 27.52
CA GLY A 53 -0.83 0.39 27.21
C GLY A 53 -0.21 1.06 28.44
N ASP A 54 0.02 0.32 29.53
CA ASP A 54 0.59 0.86 30.77
C ASP A 54 2.12 1.05 30.70
N ARG A 55 2.79 0.42 29.75
CA ARG A 55 4.22 0.54 29.46
C ARG A 55 4.49 1.34 28.18
N VAL A 56 3.45 1.89 27.55
CA VAL A 56 3.61 2.85 26.46
C VAL A 56 4.19 4.15 27.00
N THR A 57 5.18 4.66 26.27
CA THR A 57 5.78 5.97 26.49
C THR A 57 5.29 6.93 25.40
N ILE A 58 4.78 8.09 25.78
CA ILE A 58 4.34 9.16 24.89
C ILE A 58 5.34 10.31 25.05
N LEU A 59 6.01 10.67 23.96
CA LEU A 59 6.95 11.79 23.91
C LEU A 59 6.24 13.03 23.40
N ASP A 60 6.22 14.11 24.18
CA ASP A 60 5.73 15.41 23.73
C ASP A 60 6.80 16.17 22.93
N VAL A 61 6.66 16.18 21.62
CA VAL A 61 7.67 16.73 20.70
C VAL A 61 7.17 17.95 19.92
N LEU A 62 6.01 18.50 20.27
CA LEU A 62 5.44 19.66 19.61
C LEU A 62 6.41 20.85 19.67
N ASP A 63 6.75 21.38 18.49
CA ASP A 63 7.72 22.48 18.30
C ASP A 63 9.15 22.17 18.81
N ARG A 64 9.50 20.88 18.99
CA ARG A 64 10.82 20.43 19.46
C ARG A 64 11.60 19.72 18.36
N ALA A 65 11.95 20.47 17.31
CA ALA A 65 12.67 19.97 16.14
C ALA A 65 13.94 19.17 16.47
N ASP A 66 14.67 19.56 17.53
CA ASP A 66 15.92 18.88 17.89
C ASP A 66 15.70 17.51 18.53
N LEU A 67 14.63 17.33 19.31
CA LEU A 67 14.24 16.01 19.84
C LEU A 67 13.80 15.08 18.72
N ILE A 68 13.08 15.59 17.72
CA ILE A 68 12.66 14.82 16.55
C ILE A 68 13.89 14.37 15.75
N LYS A 69 14.85 15.27 15.50
CA LYS A 69 16.13 14.93 14.83
C LYS A 69 16.89 13.85 15.61
N GLU A 70 16.93 13.96 16.94
CA GLU A 70 17.58 12.99 17.81
C GLU A 70 16.90 11.61 17.75
N PHE A 71 15.56 11.57 17.81
CA PHE A 71 14.76 10.36 17.62
C PHE A 71 15.05 9.71 16.25
N ILE A 72 15.08 10.51 15.18
CA ILE A 72 15.39 10.02 13.83
C ILE A 72 16.78 9.39 13.78
N ALA A 73 17.79 10.08 14.33
CA ALA A 73 19.18 9.65 14.30
C ALA A 73 19.45 8.38 15.12
N LYS A 74 18.83 8.26 16.29
CA LYS A 74 19.05 7.14 17.22
C LYS A 74 18.13 5.95 17.00
N ILE A 75 17.00 6.12 16.31
CA ILE A 75 15.99 5.06 16.16
C ILE A 75 15.64 4.81 14.69
N MET A 76 15.13 5.82 13.99
CA MET A 76 14.50 5.62 12.68
C MET A 76 15.49 5.17 11.61
N VAL A 77 16.71 5.71 11.61
CA VAL A 77 17.75 5.33 10.62
C VAL A 77 18.57 4.10 11.03
N VAL A 78 18.39 3.58 12.25
CA VAL A 78 19.18 2.47 12.79
C VAL A 78 18.64 1.13 12.28
N PRO A 79 19.40 0.35 11.48
CA PRO A 79 18.89 -0.90 10.90
C PRO A 79 18.65 -2.01 11.92
N GLY A 80 19.38 -2.01 13.05
CA GLY A 80 19.25 -3.03 14.10
C GLY A 80 17.96 -2.97 14.91
N ILE A 81 17.17 -1.91 14.73
CA ILE A 81 15.87 -1.70 15.39
C ILE A 81 14.79 -1.87 14.32
N GLU A 82 13.88 -2.80 14.51
CA GLU A 82 12.66 -2.87 13.69
C GLU A 82 11.66 -1.82 14.17
N LYS A 83 11.15 -1.01 13.25
CA LYS A 83 10.10 -0.02 13.53
C LYS A 83 8.79 -0.48 12.91
N VAL A 84 7.81 -0.76 13.76
CA VAL A 84 6.51 -1.28 13.34
C VAL A 84 5.48 -0.16 13.46
N PHE A 85 4.86 0.20 12.35
CA PHE A 85 3.80 1.20 12.28
C PHE A 85 2.57 0.63 11.57
N HIS A 86 1.41 1.22 11.82
CA HIS A 86 0.25 1.06 10.95
C HIS A 86 0.15 2.25 10.01
N ASN A 87 0.27 2.02 8.70
CA ASN A 87 0.43 3.07 7.68
C ASN A 87 1.76 3.85 7.77
N ALA A 88 2.88 3.13 7.98
CA ALA A 88 4.23 3.68 8.13
C ALA A 88 4.62 4.78 7.14
N SER A 89 4.07 4.73 5.91
CA SER A 89 4.33 5.71 4.87
C SER A 89 3.97 7.15 5.27
N TYR A 90 2.98 7.32 6.14
CA TYR A 90 2.50 8.62 6.61
C TYR A 90 3.47 9.18 7.65
N ASP A 91 3.72 8.43 8.73
CA ASP A 91 4.61 8.82 9.83
C ASP A 91 6.04 9.06 9.36
N CYS A 92 6.54 8.22 8.45
CA CYS A 92 7.88 8.36 7.92
C CYS A 92 8.09 9.68 7.19
N LYS A 93 7.05 10.38 6.70
CA LYS A 93 7.22 11.72 6.11
C LYS A 93 7.77 12.72 7.13
N PHE A 94 7.35 12.59 8.39
CA PHE A 94 7.75 13.44 9.50
C PHE A 94 9.01 12.92 10.21
N LEU A 95 9.21 11.60 10.19
CA LEU A 95 10.31 10.92 10.87
C LEU A 95 11.51 10.57 9.96
N GLY A 96 11.85 11.47 9.02
CA GLY A 96 13.11 11.41 8.25
C GLY A 96 12.98 10.99 6.78
N GLY A 97 11.80 10.59 6.33
CA GLY A 97 11.48 10.23 4.96
C GLY A 97 11.76 8.76 4.63
N LYS A 98 10.96 8.18 3.72
CA LYS A 98 11.04 6.75 3.32
C LYS A 98 12.44 6.29 2.89
N THR A 99 13.27 7.18 2.35
CA THR A 99 14.61 6.83 1.85
C THR A 99 15.64 6.66 2.97
N LYS A 100 15.47 7.36 4.09
CA LYS A 100 16.43 7.34 5.21
C LYS A 100 16.07 6.31 6.26
N VAL A 101 14.78 6.16 6.58
CA VAL A 101 14.33 5.21 7.58
C VAL A 101 14.67 3.77 7.15
N LYS A 102 15.15 2.95 8.09
CA LYS A 102 15.60 1.56 7.84
C LYS A 102 14.77 0.57 8.63
N ASN A 103 14.70 -0.69 8.19
CA ASN A 103 14.05 -1.79 8.92
C ASN A 103 12.64 -1.44 9.44
N ILE A 104 11.70 -1.21 8.52
CA ILE A 104 10.33 -0.80 8.82
C ILE A 104 9.40 -1.94 8.46
N THR A 105 8.46 -2.24 9.35
CA THR A 105 7.33 -3.12 9.09
C THR A 105 6.03 -2.31 9.12
N CYS A 106 5.27 -2.36 8.02
CA CYS A 106 4.00 -1.65 7.89
C CYS A 106 2.84 -2.64 7.98
N THR A 107 2.10 -2.63 9.09
CA THR A 107 0.99 -3.58 9.31
C THR A 107 -0.16 -3.38 8.33
N LEU A 108 -0.38 -2.15 7.84
CA LEU A 108 -1.35 -1.85 6.77
C LEU A 108 -0.98 -2.57 5.46
N GLU A 109 0.28 -2.52 5.06
CA GLU A 109 0.75 -3.18 3.84
C GLU A 109 0.73 -4.69 3.96
N LEU A 110 1.09 -5.22 5.14
CA LEU A 110 0.98 -6.64 5.44
C LEU A 110 -0.48 -7.12 5.38
N ALA A 111 -1.40 -6.40 6.03
CA ALA A 111 -2.82 -6.75 6.04
C ALA A 111 -3.42 -6.76 4.62
N ARG A 112 -3.05 -5.78 3.77
CA ARG A 112 -3.52 -5.70 2.37
C ARG A 112 -3.05 -6.85 1.47
N LYS A 113 -1.98 -7.54 1.85
CA LYS A 113 -1.49 -8.71 1.11
C LYS A 113 -2.25 -9.99 1.47
N ILE A 114 -3.03 -9.98 2.55
CA ILE A 114 -3.81 -11.16 2.95
C ILE A 114 -5.08 -11.24 2.08
N PRO A 115 -5.31 -12.38 1.39
CA PRO A 115 -6.54 -12.60 0.65
C PRO A 115 -7.78 -12.45 1.53
N TYR A 116 -8.83 -11.83 0.98
CA TYR A 116 -10.08 -11.55 1.71
C TYR A 116 -10.71 -12.79 2.35
N TYR A 117 -10.63 -13.96 1.71
CA TYR A 117 -11.20 -15.19 2.27
C TYR A 117 -10.45 -15.73 3.50
N ILE A 118 -9.21 -15.28 3.74
CA ILE A 118 -8.42 -15.63 4.94
C ILE A 118 -8.68 -14.61 6.05
N ALA A 119 -8.73 -13.32 5.69
CA ALA A 119 -8.96 -12.22 6.62
C ALA A 119 -10.02 -11.27 6.04
N PRO A 120 -11.32 -11.55 6.25
CA PRO A 120 -12.38 -10.70 5.73
C PRO A 120 -12.41 -9.39 6.53
N LEU A 121 -11.99 -8.31 5.89
CA LEU A 121 -11.90 -6.99 6.49
C LEU A 121 -12.71 -5.98 5.67
N PRO A 122 -13.58 -5.17 6.31
CA PRO A 122 -14.35 -4.15 5.60
C PRO A 122 -13.47 -2.96 5.18
N ASP A 123 -12.46 -2.62 5.99
CA ASP A 123 -11.37 -1.71 5.65
C ASP A 123 -10.10 -2.12 6.41
N TYR A 124 -8.99 -1.44 6.10
CA TYR A 124 -7.69 -1.74 6.67
C TYR A 124 -7.22 -0.69 7.69
N LYS A 125 -8.12 0.10 8.28
CA LYS A 125 -7.74 1.08 9.31
C LYS A 125 -7.29 0.35 10.59
N LEU A 126 -6.34 0.93 11.32
CA LEU A 126 -5.74 0.34 12.53
C LEU A 126 -6.78 -0.31 13.45
N LYS A 127 -7.80 0.47 13.82
CA LYS A 127 -8.84 0.06 14.77
C LYS A 127 -9.73 -1.05 14.23
N THR A 128 -10.12 -0.96 12.96
CA THR A 128 -10.88 -2.01 12.28
C THR A 128 -10.09 -3.31 12.29
N VAL A 129 -8.79 -3.27 11.95
CA VAL A 129 -7.95 -4.46 11.93
C VAL A 129 -7.74 -5.02 13.34
N ALA A 130 -7.58 -4.15 14.36
CA ALA A 130 -7.47 -4.58 15.76
C ALA A 130 -8.76 -5.27 16.27
N GLU A 131 -9.92 -4.69 16.00
CA GLU A 131 -11.22 -5.27 16.37
C GLU A 131 -11.45 -6.62 15.66
N GLN A 132 -11.27 -6.65 14.33
CA GLN A 132 -11.65 -7.81 13.52
C GLN A 132 -10.63 -8.94 13.57
N LEU A 133 -9.32 -8.65 13.52
CA LEU A 133 -8.29 -9.70 13.49
C LEU A 133 -7.75 -10.06 14.87
N CYS A 134 -7.77 -9.13 15.81
CA CYS A 134 -7.18 -9.30 17.14
C CYS A 134 -8.24 -9.34 18.26
N HIS A 135 -9.53 -9.25 17.90
CA HIS A 135 -10.66 -9.36 18.83
C HIS A 135 -10.65 -8.32 19.96
N PHE A 136 -10.10 -7.13 19.70
CA PHE A 136 -10.26 -6.02 20.63
C PHE A 136 -11.74 -5.62 20.74
N PRO A 137 -12.20 -5.20 21.94
CA PRO A 137 -13.52 -4.61 22.07
C PRO A 137 -13.61 -3.33 21.25
N SER A 138 -14.84 -2.88 20.95
CA SER A 138 -15.11 -1.65 20.20
C SER A 138 -14.23 -0.49 20.67
N ILE A 139 -13.44 0.04 19.74
CA ILE A 139 -12.43 1.06 20.01
C ILE A 139 -13.03 2.44 19.73
N ASP A 140 -12.96 3.32 20.72
CA ASP A 140 -13.37 4.72 20.55
C ASP A 140 -12.51 5.43 19.50
N LYS A 141 -13.16 6.08 18.53
CA LYS A 141 -12.55 6.79 17.40
C LYS A 141 -12.61 8.31 17.57
N SER A 142 -13.16 8.80 18.68
CA SER A 142 -13.45 10.21 18.92
C SER A 142 -12.24 11.14 18.80
N GLU A 143 -11.06 10.73 19.29
CA GLU A 143 -9.85 11.57 19.26
C GLU A 143 -9.03 11.44 17.96
N GLN A 144 -9.46 10.66 16.96
CA GLN A 144 -8.72 10.51 15.70
C GLN A 144 -8.58 11.84 14.93
N GLY A 145 -9.54 12.75 15.10
CA GLY A 145 -9.50 14.11 14.55
C GLY A 145 -9.32 15.19 15.61
N GLY A 146 -8.80 14.83 16.79
CA GLY A 146 -8.60 15.75 17.91
C GLY A 146 -7.58 16.84 17.60
N ASP A 147 -7.66 17.97 18.33
CA ASP A 147 -6.64 19.01 18.27
C ASP A 147 -5.39 18.58 19.07
N TRP A 148 -4.45 17.94 18.37
CA TRP A 148 -3.18 17.51 18.93
C TRP A 148 -2.18 18.66 19.12
N GLY A 149 -2.47 19.89 18.66
CA GLY A 149 -1.67 21.08 18.94
C GLY A 149 -1.94 21.69 20.31
N ARG A 150 -3.08 21.34 20.93
CA ARG A 150 -3.50 21.88 22.23
C ARG A 150 -2.67 21.31 23.39
N ARG A 151 -2.36 22.17 24.36
CA ARG A 151 -1.81 21.78 25.68
C ARG A 151 -2.59 22.45 26.84
N PRO A 152 -2.72 21.79 28.01
CA PRO A 152 -2.36 20.39 28.26
C PRO A 152 -3.26 19.43 27.45
N LEU A 153 -2.75 18.23 27.16
CA LEU A 153 -3.56 17.17 26.55
C LEU A 153 -4.62 16.68 27.54
N THR A 154 -5.79 16.31 27.02
CA THR A 154 -6.84 15.71 27.84
C THR A 154 -6.52 14.25 28.19
N GLU A 155 -7.13 13.72 29.24
CA GLU A 155 -7.01 12.30 29.59
C GLU A 155 -7.50 11.39 28.45
N LYS A 156 -8.52 11.82 27.70
CA LYS A 156 -9.01 11.10 26.53
C LYS A 156 -7.96 10.99 25.44
N GLN A 157 -7.28 12.10 25.11
CA GLN A 157 -6.19 12.13 24.14
C GLN A 157 -5.03 11.22 24.57
N LEU A 158 -4.61 11.28 25.84
CA LEU A 158 -3.56 10.41 26.36
C LEU A 158 -3.95 8.93 26.34
N ASN A 159 -5.20 8.61 26.69
CA ASN A 159 -5.72 7.24 26.67
C ASN A 159 -5.91 6.71 25.25
N TYR A 160 -6.21 7.57 24.28
CA TYR A 160 -6.22 7.23 22.87
C TYR A 160 -4.80 6.93 22.38
N ALA A 161 -3.89 7.90 22.52
CA ALA A 161 -2.53 7.83 22.02
C ALA A 161 -1.77 6.61 22.58
N ARG A 162 -1.98 6.26 23.86
CA ARG A 162 -1.31 5.08 24.44
C ARG A 162 -1.76 3.75 23.84
N LYS A 163 -2.94 3.68 23.21
CA LYS A 163 -3.51 2.42 22.71
C LYS A 163 -3.04 2.09 21.29
N ASP A 164 -2.72 3.08 20.47
CA ASP A 164 -2.40 2.82 19.06
C ASP A 164 -1.12 1.98 18.85
N PRO A 165 -0.03 2.17 19.62
CA PRO A 165 1.10 1.23 19.59
C PRO A 165 0.76 -0.18 20.07
N VAL A 166 -0.17 -0.33 21.02
CA VAL A 166 -0.64 -1.63 21.52
C VAL A 166 -1.43 -2.38 20.43
N TYR A 167 -2.33 -1.68 19.75
CA TYR A 167 -3.06 -2.21 18.61
C TYR A 167 -2.11 -2.60 17.49
N THR A 168 -1.14 -1.74 17.18
CA THR A 168 -0.10 -2.01 16.18
C THR A 168 0.70 -3.26 16.53
N ALA A 169 1.04 -3.46 17.81
CA ALA A 169 1.72 -4.66 18.27
C ALA A 169 0.90 -5.93 18.13
N ALA A 170 -0.36 -5.92 18.57
CA ALA A 170 -1.24 -7.07 18.44
C ALA A 170 -1.48 -7.45 16.97
N ILE A 171 -1.72 -6.46 16.11
CA ILE A 171 -1.88 -6.67 14.67
C ILE A 171 -0.60 -7.22 14.07
N HIS A 172 0.56 -6.68 14.42
CA HIS A 172 1.84 -7.18 13.92
C HIS A 172 1.99 -8.68 14.18
N HIS A 173 1.81 -9.12 15.42
CA HIS A 173 1.89 -10.53 15.79
C HIS A 173 0.85 -11.38 15.07
N ARG A 174 -0.38 -10.88 14.96
CA ARG A 174 -1.45 -11.60 14.27
C ARG A 174 -1.16 -11.79 12.78
N LEU A 175 -0.63 -10.77 12.12
CA LEU A 175 -0.26 -10.83 10.71
C LEU A 175 0.93 -11.77 10.49
N LEU A 176 1.91 -11.80 11.39
CA LEU A 176 2.99 -12.79 11.33
C LEU A 176 2.48 -14.22 11.45
N GLN A 177 1.51 -14.50 12.32
CA GLN A 177 0.86 -15.81 12.40
C GLN A 177 0.13 -16.18 11.10
N LEU A 178 -0.60 -15.23 10.52
CA LEU A 178 -1.33 -15.44 9.25
C LEU A 178 -0.39 -15.53 8.04
N SER A 179 0.83 -15.00 8.13
CA SER A 179 1.80 -14.98 7.02
C SER A 179 2.12 -16.38 6.47
N HIS A 180 2.09 -17.40 7.33
CA HIS A 180 2.31 -18.79 6.91
C HIS A 180 1.15 -19.37 6.08
N LEU A 181 -0.07 -18.81 6.20
CA LEU A 181 -1.23 -19.24 5.42
C LEU A 181 -1.25 -18.62 4.02
N ILE A 182 -0.62 -17.46 3.84
CA ILE A 182 -0.59 -16.72 2.56
C ILE A 182 0.62 -17.09 1.69
N HIS A 183 1.66 -17.65 2.31
CA HIS A 183 2.86 -18.12 1.64
C HIS A 183 3.10 -19.60 1.96
N PRO A 184 2.19 -20.50 1.52
CA PRO A 184 2.44 -21.92 1.63
C PRO A 184 3.71 -22.30 0.85
N ASP A 185 4.41 -23.33 1.33
CA ASP A 185 5.57 -23.88 0.63
C ASP A 185 5.13 -24.41 -0.74
N PRO A 186 5.59 -23.83 -1.86
CA PRO A 186 5.18 -24.27 -3.20
C PRO A 186 5.48 -25.73 -3.47
N ALA A 187 6.49 -26.32 -2.81
CA ALA A 187 6.82 -27.74 -2.97
C ALA A 187 5.80 -28.68 -2.33
N ARG A 188 4.95 -28.17 -1.42
CA ARG A 188 3.92 -28.91 -0.69
C ARG A 188 2.51 -28.67 -1.23
N GLU A 189 2.38 -27.87 -2.28
CA GLU A 189 1.09 -27.51 -2.85
C GLU A 189 0.40 -28.69 -3.55
N ASN A 190 -0.93 -28.75 -3.41
CA ASN A 190 -1.75 -29.75 -4.07
C ASN A 190 -2.34 -29.16 -5.36
N ILE A 191 -1.63 -29.37 -6.47
CA ILE A 191 -2.02 -28.83 -7.78
C ILE A 191 -3.46 -29.20 -8.18
N PRO A 192 -3.92 -30.47 -8.06
CA PRO A 192 -5.32 -30.81 -8.31
C PRO A 192 -6.32 -30.01 -7.46
N ALA A 193 -6.07 -29.85 -6.16
CA ALA A 193 -6.95 -29.09 -5.28
C ALA A 193 -6.99 -27.59 -5.64
N LEU A 194 -5.83 -26.99 -5.92
CA LEU A 194 -5.74 -25.60 -6.39
C LEU A 194 -6.47 -25.40 -7.72
N THR A 195 -6.28 -26.32 -8.65
CA THR A 195 -6.92 -26.27 -9.97
C THR A 195 -8.43 -26.38 -9.84
N GLY A 196 -8.93 -27.31 -9.03
CA GLY A 196 -10.36 -27.45 -8.76
C GLY A 196 -10.96 -26.18 -8.15
N ARG A 197 -10.30 -25.62 -7.14
CA ARG A 197 -10.76 -24.38 -6.49
C ARG A 197 -10.73 -23.18 -7.44
N TYR A 198 -9.71 -23.09 -8.29
CA TYR A 198 -9.61 -22.05 -9.33
C TYR A 198 -10.82 -22.10 -10.28
N TRP A 199 -11.12 -23.28 -10.84
CA TRP A 199 -12.23 -23.42 -11.78
C TRP A 199 -13.57 -23.16 -11.14
N GLU A 200 -13.81 -23.64 -9.91
CA GLU A 200 -15.04 -23.35 -9.16
C GLU A 200 -15.28 -21.83 -9.04
N ILE A 201 -14.27 -21.07 -8.62
CA ILE A 201 -14.36 -19.61 -8.51
C ILE A 201 -14.52 -18.97 -9.89
N TYR A 202 -13.78 -19.44 -10.90
CA TYR A 202 -13.82 -18.89 -12.25
C TYR A 202 -15.23 -19.00 -12.87
N HIS A 203 -15.89 -20.15 -12.72
CA HIS A 203 -17.25 -20.34 -13.25
C HIS A 203 -18.26 -19.41 -12.58
N GLN A 204 -18.19 -19.26 -11.24
CA GLN A 204 -19.04 -18.32 -10.51
C GLN A 204 -18.77 -16.87 -10.92
N TRP A 205 -17.49 -16.49 -11.02
CA TRP A 205 -17.07 -15.17 -11.46
C TRP A 205 -17.56 -14.86 -12.87
N LYS A 206 -17.45 -15.80 -13.81
CA LYS A 206 -17.87 -15.60 -15.21
C LYS A 206 -19.36 -15.27 -15.32
N ILE A 207 -20.21 -15.95 -14.53
CA ILE A 207 -21.65 -15.65 -14.49
C ILE A 207 -21.89 -14.22 -13.99
N LEU A 208 -21.30 -13.87 -12.84
CA LEU A 208 -21.44 -12.54 -12.25
C LEU A 208 -20.87 -11.44 -13.15
N ASP A 209 -19.76 -11.69 -13.82
CA ASP A 209 -19.11 -10.76 -14.75
C ASP A 209 -20.05 -10.44 -15.92
N THR A 210 -20.71 -11.45 -16.51
CA THR A 210 -21.69 -11.23 -17.58
C THR A 210 -22.88 -10.39 -17.12
N GLU A 211 -23.37 -10.59 -15.90
CA GLU A 211 -24.47 -9.81 -15.32
C GLU A 211 -24.03 -8.35 -15.06
N ILE A 212 -22.84 -8.16 -14.48
CA ILE A 212 -22.26 -6.84 -14.23
C ILE A 212 -22.08 -6.06 -15.53
N GLU A 213 -21.52 -6.66 -16.58
CA GLU A 213 -21.32 -6.00 -17.87
C GLU A 213 -22.65 -5.64 -18.54
N HIS A 214 -23.65 -6.51 -18.45
CA HIS A 214 -25.00 -6.19 -18.94
C HIS A 214 -25.62 -5.00 -18.20
N LEU A 215 -25.48 -4.95 -16.87
CA LEU A 215 -25.97 -3.82 -16.06
C LEU A 215 -25.23 -2.52 -16.41
N LYS A 216 -23.89 -2.56 -16.55
CA LYS A 216 -23.09 -1.39 -16.94
C LYS A 216 -23.53 -0.82 -18.28
N GLU A 217 -23.76 -1.67 -19.29
CA GLU A 217 -24.21 -1.19 -20.60
C GLU A 217 -25.61 -0.58 -20.51
N ARG A 218 -26.54 -1.20 -19.79
CA ARG A 218 -27.87 -0.63 -19.55
C ARG A 218 -27.81 0.71 -18.83
N MET A 219 -26.98 0.84 -17.80
CA MET A 219 -26.77 2.09 -17.07
C MET A 219 -26.21 3.16 -17.99
N LYS A 220 -25.18 2.86 -18.77
CA LYS A 220 -24.59 3.78 -19.74
C LYS A 220 -25.62 4.29 -20.75
N GLN A 221 -26.43 3.41 -21.33
CA GLN A 221 -27.48 3.80 -22.29
C GLN A 221 -28.56 4.67 -21.63
N ALA A 222 -29.00 4.31 -20.42
CA ALA A 222 -29.96 5.10 -19.67
C ALA A 222 -29.42 6.49 -19.29
N MET A 223 -28.16 6.57 -18.83
CA MET A 223 -27.50 7.83 -18.48
C MET A 223 -27.33 8.74 -19.70
N LEU A 224 -27.04 8.19 -20.88
CA LEU A 224 -26.98 8.93 -22.14
C LEU A 224 -28.34 9.51 -22.54
N GLU A 225 -29.40 8.70 -22.48
CA GLU A 225 -30.75 9.13 -22.88
C GLU A 225 -31.36 10.15 -21.89
N GLN A 226 -31.01 10.04 -20.60
CA GLN A 226 -31.52 10.89 -19.53
C GLN A 226 -30.64 12.11 -19.23
N ASP A 227 -29.53 12.31 -19.96
CA ASP A 227 -28.58 13.40 -19.76
C ASP A 227 -28.02 13.46 -18.31
N ILE A 228 -27.70 12.29 -17.75
CA ILE A 228 -27.14 12.14 -16.39
C ILE A 228 -25.63 11.85 -16.50
N GLU A 229 -24.80 12.79 -16.03
CA GLU A 229 -23.34 12.62 -16.04
C GLU A 229 -22.81 11.79 -14.86
N GLU A 230 -23.43 11.92 -13.68
CA GLU A 230 -23.04 11.20 -12.45
C GLU A 230 -24.27 10.78 -11.64
N PHE A 231 -24.26 9.54 -11.15
CA PHE A 231 -25.24 9.07 -10.17
C PHE A 231 -24.65 7.98 -9.27
N ASN A 232 -24.68 8.19 -7.95
CA ASN A 232 -24.23 7.21 -6.95
C ASN A 232 -22.86 6.57 -7.25
N GLY A 233 -21.87 7.39 -7.64
CA GLY A 233 -20.51 6.92 -7.95
C GLY A 233 -20.35 6.25 -9.32
N CYS A 234 -21.38 6.25 -10.16
CA CYS A 234 -21.29 5.89 -11.57
C CYS A 234 -21.14 7.16 -12.41
N PHE A 235 -20.14 7.18 -13.30
CA PHE A 235 -19.78 8.36 -14.09
C PHE A 235 -19.81 8.02 -15.57
N LEU A 236 -20.39 8.91 -16.37
CA LEU A 236 -20.38 8.83 -17.83
C LEU A 236 -19.38 9.85 -18.38
N THR A 237 -18.27 9.38 -18.95
CA THR A 237 -17.28 10.25 -19.60
C THR A 237 -17.25 10.01 -21.10
N VAL A 238 -17.48 11.05 -21.89
CA VAL A 238 -17.37 10.98 -23.36
C VAL A 238 -15.98 11.43 -23.78
N GLN A 239 -15.08 10.47 -24.05
CA GLN A 239 -13.76 10.78 -24.58
C GLN A 239 -13.78 10.96 -26.10
N LYS A 240 -13.47 12.17 -26.58
CA LYS A 240 -13.21 12.43 -28.01
C LYS A 240 -11.78 12.00 -28.35
N ARG A 241 -11.62 10.83 -28.97
CA ARG A 241 -10.31 10.36 -29.42
C ARG A 241 -10.00 10.89 -30.82
N THR A 242 -9.01 11.77 -30.93
CA THR A 242 -8.43 12.14 -32.23
C THR A 242 -7.24 11.24 -32.51
N THR A 243 -7.26 10.55 -33.64
CA THR A 243 -6.13 9.71 -34.08
C THR A 243 -5.50 10.35 -35.30
N LYS A 244 -4.22 10.69 -35.23
CA LYS A 244 -3.42 11.13 -36.39
C LYS A 244 -2.56 9.94 -36.82
N LYS A 245 -2.74 9.49 -38.06
CA LYS A 245 -1.94 8.41 -38.66
C LYS A 245 -1.04 9.00 -39.73
N VAL A 246 0.21 8.56 -39.77
CA VAL A 246 1.19 8.87 -40.84
C VAL A 246 1.81 7.55 -41.30
N LYS A 247 2.16 7.44 -42.59
CA LYS A 247 2.84 6.25 -43.09
C LYS A 247 4.29 6.22 -42.58
N LEU A 248 4.80 5.04 -42.23
CA LEU A 248 6.18 4.88 -41.74
C LEU A 248 7.22 5.43 -42.74
N GLN A 249 7.00 5.20 -44.04
CA GLN A 249 7.87 5.69 -45.12
C GLN A 249 7.93 7.22 -45.17
N GLU A 250 6.79 7.90 -44.97
CA GLU A 250 6.74 9.36 -44.94
C GLU A 250 7.46 9.90 -43.71
N LEU A 251 7.25 9.28 -42.55
CA LEU A 251 7.93 9.64 -41.31
C LEU A 251 9.45 9.45 -41.44
N ALA A 252 9.91 8.29 -41.94
CA ALA A 252 11.31 8.00 -42.16
C ALA A 252 11.96 9.00 -43.12
N LYS A 253 11.27 9.35 -44.22
CA LYS A 253 11.75 10.34 -45.18
C LYS A 253 11.91 11.73 -44.55
N VAL A 254 10.96 12.16 -43.72
CA VAL A 254 11.04 13.45 -43.02
C VAL A 254 12.21 13.48 -42.04
N ILE A 255 12.38 12.42 -41.24
CA ILE A 255 13.49 12.32 -40.29
C ILE A 255 14.83 12.38 -41.04
N TYR A 256 14.97 11.57 -42.10
CA TYR A 256 16.19 11.52 -42.93
C TYR A 256 16.53 12.87 -43.56
N LEU A 257 15.55 13.57 -44.14
CA LEU A 257 15.77 14.87 -44.79
C LEU A 257 16.01 16.02 -43.81
N SER A 258 15.56 15.89 -42.56
CA SER A 258 15.71 16.96 -41.56
C SER A 258 17.14 17.16 -41.07
N GLY A 259 18.03 16.18 -41.28
CA GLY A 259 19.41 16.20 -40.78
C GLY A 259 19.54 16.11 -39.26
N ASN A 260 18.43 16.00 -38.51
CA ASN A 260 18.41 15.85 -37.06
C ASN A 260 18.49 14.38 -36.66
N SER A 261 19.32 14.05 -35.66
CA SER A 261 19.31 12.72 -35.06
C SER A 261 18.13 12.60 -34.10
N ILE A 262 17.06 11.97 -34.56
CA ILE A 262 15.90 11.66 -33.71
C ILE A 262 16.06 10.21 -33.23
N ASP A 263 16.23 10.04 -31.92
CA ASP A 263 16.34 8.73 -31.27
C ASP A 263 14.94 8.16 -30.99
N LEU A 264 14.38 7.49 -32.00
CA LEU A 264 13.10 6.79 -31.92
C LEU A 264 13.33 5.30 -32.14
N SER A 265 13.17 4.50 -31.09
CA SER A 265 13.18 3.04 -31.19
C SER A 265 11.77 2.51 -31.44
N ILE A 266 11.68 1.47 -32.28
CA ILE A 266 10.42 0.78 -32.60
C ILE A 266 10.62 -0.69 -32.29
N THR A 267 9.71 -1.26 -31.50
CA THR A 267 9.68 -2.72 -31.29
C THR A 267 9.22 -3.40 -32.57
N LEU A 268 10.08 -4.22 -33.17
CA LEU A 268 9.73 -5.03 -34.33
C LEU A 268 8.92 -6.25 -33.89
N THR A 269 7.65 -6.30 -34.25
CA THR A 269 6.82 -7.51 -34.09
C THR A 269 7.10 -8.52 -35.19
N ASN A 270 6.71 -9.77 -34.98
CA ASN A 270 6.84 -10.82 -36.01
C ASN A 270 6.11 -10.47 -37.32
N ASP A 271 4.96 -9.81 -37.23
CA ASP A 271 4.20 -9.38 -38.40
C ASP A 271 4.95 -8.29 -39.18
N MET A 272 5.57 -7.33 -38.48
CA MET A 272 6.41 -6.30 -39.11
C MET A 272 7.65 -6.89 -39.77
N LEU A 273 8.32 -7.84 -39.11
CA LEU A 273 9.47 -8.54 -39.69
C LEU A 273 9.08 -9.31 -40.96
N LYS A 274 7.89 -9.91 -40.96
CA LYS A 274 7.36 -10.62 -42.13
C LYS A 274 7.04 -9.67 -43.29
N GLU A 275 6.49 -8.49 -43.03
CA GLU A 275 6.26 -7.46 -44.06
C GLU A 275 7.54 -6.84 -44.59
N LEU A 276 8.55 -6.63 -43.73
CA LEU A 276 9.86 -6.10 -44.13
C LEU A 276 10.64 -7.10 -44.99
N GLY A 277 10.43 -8.41 -44.81
CA GLY A 277 11.09 -9.45 -45.58
C GLY A 277 12.61 -9.32 -45.52
N ASP A 278 13.26 -9.27 -46.67
CA ASP A 278 14.73 -9.16 -46.76
C ASP A 278 15.28 -7.82 -46.24
N LEU A 279 14.49 -6.75 -46.21
CA LEU A 279 14.93 -5.44 -45.68
C LEU A 279 15.25 -5.49 -44.19
N SER A 280 14.70 -6.48 -43.45
CA SER A 280 15.00 -6.68 -42.04
C SER A 280 16.47 -7.04 -41.78
N LYS A 281 17.16 -7.62 -42.77
CA LYS A 281 18.58 -8.01 -42.67
C LYS A 281 19.54 -6.82 -42.67
N GLU A 282 19.08 -5.66 -43.13
CA GLU A 282 19.86 -4.41 -43.15
C GLU A 282 19.75 -3.64 -41.82
N LEU A 283 18.85 -4.05 -40.93
CA LEU A 283 18.65 -3.42 -39.62
C LEU A 283 19.63 -4.02 -38.59
N SER A 284 20.28 -3.16 -37.81
CA SER A 284 21.04 -3.58 -36.62
C SER A 284 20.07 -3.82 -35.47
N ILE A 285 19.59 -5.06 -35.34
CA ILE A 285 18.61 -5.47 -34.32
C ILE A 285 19.34 -5.97 -33.07
N GLU A 286 19.03 -5.39 -31.91
CA GLU A 286 19.45 -5.92 -30.61
C GLU A 286 18.37 -6.89 -30.09
N GLU A 287 18.72 -8.17 -29.96
CA GLU A 287 17.81 -9.19 -29.41
C GLU A 287 18.01 -9.36 -27.89
N ILE A 288 16.94 -9.15 -27.12
CA ILE A 288 16.93 -9.39 -25.67
C ILE A 288 16.15 -10.69 -25.41
N HIS A 289 16.85 -11.75 -25.02
CA HIS A 289 16.20 -13.00 -24.62
C HIS A 289 15.89 -13.01 -23.12
N GLN A 290 14.61 -12.96 -22.77
CA GLN A 290 14.14 -13.12 -21.40
C GLN A 290 13.24 -14.35 -21.30
N LYS A 291 13.60 -15.31 -20.42
CA LYS A 291 12.71 -16.42 -20.06
C LYS A 291 11.82 -15.99 -18.91
N THR A 292 10.55 -15.75 -19.20
CA THR A 292 9.54 -15.42 -18.18
C THR A 292 8.55 -16.58 -18.09
N PRO A 293 8.46 -17.29 -16.94
CA PRO A 293 7.45 -18.33 -16.76
C PRO A 293 6.05 -17.70 -16.83
N GLN A 294 5.13 -18.39 -17.50
CA GLN A 294 3.75 -17.96 -17.64
C GLN A 294 2.82 -19.07 -17.17
N PHE A 295 1.90 -18.74 -16.27
CA PHE A 295 0.75 -19.58 -15.97
C PHE A 295 -0.33 -19.31 -17.03
N LYS A 296 -0.85 -20.37 -17.66
CA LYS A 296 -1.91 -20.29 -18.66
C LYS A 296 -3.00 -21.27 -18.28
N THR A 297 -4.25 -20.86 -18.42
CA THR A 297 -5.42 -21.71 -18.25
C THR A 297 -6.11 -21.91 -19.59
N ARG A 298 -6.72 -23.08 -19.78
CA ARG A 298 -7.57 -23.42 -20.91
C ARG A 298 -8.75 -24.22 -20.35
N SER A 299 -9.98 -23.84 -20.68
CA SER A 299 -11.16 -24.63 -20.30
C SER A 299 -11.09 -26.00 -20.97
N ILE A 300 -11.45 -27.05 -20.22
CA ILE A 300 -11.49 -28.44 -20.73
C ILE A 300 -12.88 -28.75 -21.33
N GLU A 301 -13.76 -27.76 -21.44
CA GLU A 301 -15.07 -27.95 -22.10
C GLU A 301 -14.86 -28.11 -23.62
N GLU A 302 -15.16 -29.34 -24.09
CA GLU A 302 -15.42 -29.81 -25.46
C GLU A 302 -14.22 -30.12 -26.38
N ASP A 303 -13.50 -31.22 -26.10
CA ASP A 303 -12.74 -31.99 -27.12
C ASP A 303 -13.28 -33.45 -27.26
N ASP A 304 -14.46 -33.73 -26.71
CA ASP A 304 -15.18 -35.01 -26.87
C ASP A 304 -16.43 -34.80 -27.75
N GLU A 305 -16.23 -34.46 -29.03
CA GLU A 305 -17.18 -34.76 -30.12
C GLU A 305 -16.56 -35.73 -31.13
#